data_AF-A0A4P7HL75-F1
#
_entry.id   AF-A0A4P7HL75-F1
#
_cell.length_a   1.000
_cell.length_b   1.000
_cell.length_c   1.000
_cell.angle_alpha   90.00
_cell.angle_beta   90.00
_cell.angle_gamma   90.00
#
_symmetry.space_group_name_H-M   'P 1'
#
loop_
_entity.id
_entity.type
_entity.pdbx_description
1 polymer ?
#
loop_
_entity_poly.entity_id
_entity_poly.type
_entity_poly.pdbx_seq_one_letter_code
_entity_poly.pdbx_strand_id
1 'polypeptide(L)'
;MFENLSDRLGGVFDRLTKQGALSEDDVTAAMREVRVALLEADVSLPVARNFVKAVTAKATGASVTKSVSPGQQVVKIVHDELIRVLQGDDAPEALRIDNPPSAILMVGLQGSGKTTTTAKLALRLKDREKKRVLMASLDTNRPAAMEQLAILGQQIGVDTLPIVMGQTAPQIAQRAKTQASLGGYDVVLLDTAGRLHIDEALMAQVQQVRDIAAPRETLLVVDGLTGQDAVNVATEFDGKVGISGVVLTRMDGDGRGGAALSMRAITGKPIRFVGLGEKMDALETFDAERVAGRILGMGDIVALVEKAQQVLEVEQAERMMKRFQKGLFNMNDLRGQLEQMQKMGGMQSVMGMMPGMAKMAKQAESAGYDDKVVRHQIALINSMTKRERANPDLLQASRKKRIAAGAGMEVSDLNKLLKMQKQMADTMKKLGKMGKGGMMKQAMRAMTGKGGGLPDMDNLDPAKMAEAQKMLSDPKGLGGQLGRAGLPGGLGGLFGKK
;
A
#
# COMPACT_ATOMS: atom_id res chain seq x y z
N MET A 1 -1.34 7.31 6.48
CA MET A 1 -0.67 7.89 5.29
C MET A 1 -1.36 9.14 4.73
N PHE A 2 -2.68 9.22 4.53
CA PHE A 2 -3.32 10.46 4.00
C PHE A 2 -4.69 10.79 4.63
N GLU A 3 -5.05 10.19 5.75
CA GLU A 3 -6.45 10.17 6.23
C GLU A 3 -7.05 11.55 6.44
N ASN A 4 -6.32 12.49 7.05
CA ASN A 4 -6.80 13.85 7.25
C ASN A 4 -7.09 14.59 5.93
N LEU A 5 -6.20 14.44 4.94
CA LEU A 5 -6.39 15.04 3.62
C LEU A 5 -7.56 14.37 2.89
N SER A 6 -7.66 13.04 2.97
CA SER A 6 -8.74 12.26 2.37
C SER A 6 -10.10 12.58 2.97
N ASP A 7 -10.20 12.72 4.29
CA ASP A 7 -11.46 13.02 4.96
C ASP A 7 -11.94 14.45 4.62
N ARG A 8 -11.03 15.43 4.56
CA ARG A 8 -11.38 16.81 4.16
C ARG A 8 -11.76 16.92 2.69
N LEU A 9 -10.95 16.33 1.80
CA LEU A 9 -11.25 16.32 0.37
C LEU A 9 -12.52 15.53 0.06
N GLY A 10 -12.73 14.40 0.74
CA GLY A 10 -13.96 13.60 0.64
C GLY A 10 -15.21 14.41 0.97
N GLY A 11 -15.18 15.22 2.05
CA GLY A 11 -16.29 16.10 2.40
C GLY A 11 -16.60 17.21 1.38
N VAL A 12 -15.60 17.67 0.63
CA VAL A 12 -15.79 18.62 -0.49
C VAL A 12 -16.40 17.89 -1.70
N PHE A 13 -15.87 16.73 -2.05
CA PHE A 13 -16.32 15.97 -3.22
C PHE A 13 -17.70 15.33 -3.04
N ASP A 14 -18.06 14.93 -1.83
CA ASP A 14 -19.41 14.44 -1.50
C ASP A 14 -20.48 15.51 -1.72
N ARG A 15 -20.15 16.80 -1.55
CA ARG A 15 -21.07 17.91 -1.84
C ARG A 15 -21.20 18.15 -3.34
N LEU A 16 -20.08 18.19 -4.05
CA LEU A 16 -20.05 18.39 -5.50
C LEU A 16 -20.76 17.25 -6.27
N THR A 17 -20.60 16.00 -5.82
CA THR A 17 -21.18 14.83 -6.50
C THR A 17 -22.69 14.69 -6.28
N LYS A 18 -23.25 15.32 -5.24
CA LYS A 18 -24.70 15.34 -4.97
C LYS A 18 -25.45 16.40 -5.77
N GLN A 19 -24.75 17.40 -6.32
CA GLN A 19 -25.37 18.43 -7.15
C GLN A 19 -25.54 17.92 -8.59
N GLY A 20 -26.76 18.07 -9.13
CA GLY A 20 -27.09 17.61 -10.49
C GLY A 20 -26.49 18.46 -11.62
N ALA A 21 -26.24 19.74 -11.34
CA ALA A 21 -25.53 20.69 -12.21
C ALA A 21 -24.61 21.55 -11.34
N LEU A 22 -23.47 21.94 -11.89
CA LEU A 22 -22.49 22.79 -11.21
C LEU A 22 -22.33 24.11 -11.97
N SER A 23 -22.39 25.21 -11.25
CA SER A 23 -21.98 26.53 -11.76
C SER A 23 -20.47 26.75 -11.60
N GLU A 24 -19.93 27.75 -12.28
CA GLU A 24 -18.52 28.16 -12.09
C GLU A 24 -18.25 28.63 -10.64
N ASP A 25 -19.25 29.22 -9.99
CA ASP A 25 -19.16 29.66 -8.59
C ASP A 25 -19.06 28.46 -7.63
N ASP A 26 -19.82 27.39 -7.88
CA ASP A 26 -19.76 26.14 -7.09
C ASP A 26 -18.36 25.51 -7.17
N VAL A 27 -17.79 25.45 -8.38
CA VAL A 27 -16.43 24.94 -8.60
C VAL A 27 -15.42 25.81 -7.87
N THR A 28 -15.53 27.14 -7.99
CA THR A 28 -14.61 28.08 -7.34
C THR A 28 -14.67 27.98 -5.82
N ALA A 29 -15.87 27.84 -5.24
CA ALA A 29 -16.06 27.65 -3.81
C ALA A 29 -15.40 26.35 -3.32
N ALA A 30 -15.66 25.23 -4.01
CA ALA A 30 -15.04 23.95 -3.69
C ALA A 30 -13.51 24.00 -3.80
N MET A 31 -12.98 24.68 -4.83
CA MET A 31 -11.55 24.85 -5.03
C MET A 31 -10.87 25.68 -3.93
N ARG A 32 -11.57 26.64 -3.32
CA ARG A 32 -11.07 27.33 -2.12
C ARG A 32 -10.94 26.39 -0.93
N GLU A 33 -11.91 25.50 -0.73
CA GLU A 33 -11.85 24.50 0.33
C GLU A 33 -10.74 23.47 0.10
N VAL A 34 -10.58 23.00 -1.14
CA VAL A 34 -9.46 22.14 -1.54
C VAL A 34 -8.12 22.82 -1.24
N ARG A 35 -8.00 24.12 -1.53
CA ARG A 35 -6.78 24.88 -1.21
C ARG A 35 -6.48 24.86 0.29
N VAL A 36 -7.49 25.08 1.13
CA VAL A 36 -7.34 25.06 2.59
C VAL A 36 -6.91 23.68 3.06
N ALA A 37 -7.56 22.62 2.56
CA ALA A 37 -7.20 21.25 2.89
C ALA A 37 -5.75 20.90 2.49
N LEU A 38 -5.28 21.35 1.32
CA LEU A 38 -3.88 21.18 0.89
C LEU A 38 -2.90 21.92 1.81
N LEU A 39 -3.21 23.14 2.23
CA LEU A 39 -2.35 23.92 3.13
C LEU A 39 -2.30 23.32 4.54
N GLU A 40 -3.43 22.87 5.08
CA GLU A 40 -3.48 22.14 6.35
C GLU A 40 -2.74 20.80 6.27
N ALA A 41 -2.63 20.25 5.06
CA ALA A 41 -1.83 19.10 4.75
C ALA A 41 -0.33 19.43 4.50
N ASP A 42 0.13 20.61 4.92
CA ASP A 42 1.51 21.10 4.75
C ASP A 42 2.02 21.12 3.29
N VAL A 43 1.11 21.21 2.31
CA VAL A 43 1.50 21.55 0.94
C VAL A 43 1.97 23.00 0.93
N SER A 44 3.10 23.26 0.26
CA SER A 44 3.61 24.62 0.14
C SER A 44 2.60 25.54 -0.56
N LEU A 45 2.52 26.79 -0.10
CA LEU A 45 1.58 27.77 -0.64
C LEU A 45 1.69 27.96 -2.16
N PRO A 46 2.89 28.05 -2.77
CA PRO A 46 3.01 28.16 -4.23
C PRO A 46 2.40 26.96 -4.95
N VAL A 47 2.65 25.74 -4.45
CA VAL A 47 2.16 24.49 -5.06
C VAL A 47 0.64 24.37 -4.92
N ALA A 48 0.09 24.63 -3.74
CA ALA A 48 -1.35 24.62 -3.52
C ALA A 48 -2.08 25.65 -4.41
N ARG A 49 -1.52 26.87 -4.57
CA ARG A 49 -2.07 27.91 -5.45
C ARG A 49 -2.04 27.49 -6.92
N ASN A 50 -0.91 26.96 -7.38
CA ASN A 50 -0.75 26.53 -8.78
C ASN A 50 -1.64 25.35 -9.11
N PHE A 51 -1.71 24.37 -8.22
CA PHE A 51 -2.59 23.20 -8.34
C PHE A 51 -4.06 23.63 -8.48
N VAL A 52 -4.55 24.44 -7.55
CA VAL A 52 -5.95 24.90 -7.57
C VAL A 52 -6.24 25.72 -8.82
N LYS A 53 -5.32 26.58 -9.25
CA LYS A 53 -5.47 27.35 -10.50
C LYS A 53 -5.59 26.43 -11.72
N ALA A 54 -4.75 25.40 -11.81
CA ALA A 54 -4.77 24.43 -12.91
C ALA A 54 -6.06 23.60 -12.92
N VAL A 55 -6.50 23.10 -11.76
CA VAL A 55 -7.76 22.37 -11.63
C VAL A 55 -8.97 23.25 -11.98
N THR A 56 -9.02 24.48 -11.47
CA THR A 56 -10.15 25.39 -11.72
C THR A 56 -10.28 25.66 -13.22
N ALA A 57 -9.18 25.97 -13.91
CA ALA A 57 -9.20 26.23 -15.35
C ALA A 57 -9.67 25.01 -16.18
N LYS A 58 -9.30 23.80 -15.76
CA LYS A 58 -9.76 22.55 -16.41
C LYS A 58 -11.23 22.25 -16.11
N ALA A 59 -11.68 22.52 -14.88
CA ALA A 59 -13.02 22.23 -14.42
C ALA A 59 -14.08 23.15 -15.05
N THR A 60 -13.76 24.43 -15.28
CA THR A 60 -14.67 25.38 -15.95
C THR A 60 -14.65 25.24 -17.48
N GLY A 61 -13.52 24.80 -18.07
CA GLY A 61 -13.37 24.62 -19.51
C GLY A 61 -13.77 23.23 -20.05
N ALA A 62 -14.00 22.24 -19.20
CA ALA A 62 -14.34 20.89 -19.63
C ALA A 62 -15.82 20.77 -20.06
N SER A 63 -16.07 20.44 -21.32
CA SER A 63 -17.42 20.08 -21.79
C SER A 63 -17.90 18.82 -21.08
N VAL A 64 -19.04 18.91 -20.39
CA VAL A 64 -19.64 17.77 -19.66
C VAL A 64 -20.01 16.67 -20.65
N THR A 65 -19.31 15.53 -20.59
CA THR A 65 -19.70 14.31 -21.32
C THR A 65 -21.01 13.76 -20.76
N LYS A 66 -21.95 13.39 -21.63
CA LYS A 66 -23.33 12.96 -21.27
C LYS A 66 -23.42 11.75 -20.32
N SER A 67 -22.33 11.02 -20.09
CA SER A 67 -22.30 9.76 -19.33
C SER A 67 -21.77 9.89 -17.89
N VAL A 68 -21.28 11.05 -17.45
CA VAL A 68 -20.66 11.24 -16.12
C VAL A 68 -21.24 12.49 -15.47
N SER A 69 -21.55 12.43 -14.17
CA SER A 69 -22.08 13.60 -13.47
C SER A 69 -21.02 14.71 -13.39
N PRO A 70 -21.42 16.00 -13.43
CA PRO A 70 -20.47 17.12 -13.34
C PRO A 70 -19.54 17.03 -12.12
N GLY A 71 -20.06 16.63 -10.95
CA GLY A 71 -19.24 16.43 -9.75
C GLY A 71 -18.19 15.34 -9.88
N GLN A 72 -18.53 14.21 -10.51
CA GLN A 72 -17.56 13.14 -10.79
C GLN A 72 -16.48 13.58 -11.79
N GLN A 73 -16.83 14.44 -12.76
CA GLN A 73 -15.86 15.02 -13.68
C GLN A 73 -14.84 15.89 -12.94
N VAL A 74 -15.28 16.71 -11.98
CA VAL A 74 -14.37 17.53 -11.15
C VAL A 74 -13.44 16.65 -10.31
N VAL A 75 -13.96 15.59 -9.68
CA VAL A 75 -13.13 14.63 -8.92
C VAL A 75 -12.06 14.01 -9.81
N LYS A 76 -12.42 13.60 -11.03
CA LYS A 76 -11.47 13.07 -12.02
C LYS A 76 -10.41 14.11 -12.39
N ILE A 77 -10.78 15.37 -12.62
CA ILE A 77 -9.82 16.43 -12.95
C ILE A 77 -8.83 16.64 -11.81
N VAL A 78 -9.30 16.64 -10.55
CA VAL A 78 -8.43 16.72 -9.37
C VAL A 78 -7.49 15.51 -9.32
N HIS A 79 -8.01 14.30 -9.50
CA HIS A 79 -7.23 13.07 -9.53
C HIS A 79 -6.11 13.13 -10.58
N ASP A 80 -6.47 13.45 -11.81
CA ASP A 80 -5.53 13.48 -12.93
C ASP A 80 -4.47 14.58 -12.72
N GLU A 81 -4.83 15.72 -12.12
CA GLU A 81 -3.87 16.76 -11.77
C GLU A 81 -2.97 16.34 -10.59
N LEU A 82 -3.47 15.61 -9.59
CA LEU A 82 -2.66 15.06 -8.51
C LEU A 82 -1.62 14.09 -9.07
N ILE A 83 -2.03 13.18 -9.95
CA ILE A 83 -1.11 12.26 -10.64
C ILE A 83 -0.08 13.06 -11.41
N ARG A 84 -0.50 14.04 -12.22
CA ARG A 84 0.43 14.86 -13.00
C ARG A 84 1.47 15.54 -12.12
N VAL A 85 1.06 16.15 -11.00
CA VAL A 85 2.01 16.84 -10.11
C VAL A 85 2.93 15.86 -9.38
N LEU A 86 2.45 14.69 -8.97
CA LEU A 86 3.23 13.68 -8.26
C LEU A 86 4.16 12.87 -9.18
N GLN A 87 3.72 12.59 -10.39
CA GLN A 87 4.48 11.86 -11.40
C GLN A 87 5.48 12.78 -12.09
N GLY A 88 5.10 14.03 -12.37
CA GLY A 88 5.83 14.94 -13.26
C GLY A 88 5.75 14.52 -14.73
N ASP A 89 6.52 15.18 -15.59
CA ASP A 89 6.44 14.99 -17.04
C ASP A 89 7.16 13.72 -17.54
N ASP A 90 8.06 13.14 -16.73
CA ASP A 90 8.81 11.94 -17.07
C ASP A 90 8.26 10.69 -16.35
N ALA A 91 8.25 9.55 -17.04
CA ALA A 91 7.97 8.26 -16.42
C ALA A 91 9.04 7.96 -15.33
N PRO A 92 8.67 7.31 -14.21
CA PRO A 92 9.65 6.94 -13.20
C PRO A 92 10.64 5.94 -13.79
N GLU A 93 11.82 6.42 -14.18
CA GLU A 93 12.92 5.54 -14.56
C GLU A 93 13.29 4.64 -13.38
N ALA A 94 13.76 3.42 -13.68
CA ALA A 94 14.37 2.58 -12.67
C ALA A 94 15.58 3.30 -12.04
N LEU A 95 15.99 2.83 -10.86
CA LEU A 95 17.23 3.29 -10.25
C LEU A 95 18.39 3.07 -11.24
N ARG A 96 19.19 4.10 -11.53
CA ARG A 96 20.29 4.00 -12.50
C ARG A 96 21.46 3.23 -11.87
N ILE A 97 21.49 1.92 -12.13
CA ILE A 97 22.52 0.98 -11.67
C ILE A 97 23.18 0.25 -12.85
N ASP A 98 23.30 0.97 -13.96
CA ASP A 98 23.74 0.50 -15.27
C ASP A 98 25.25 0.23 -15.36
N ASN A 99 26.05 0.80 -14.45
CA ASN A 99 27.51 0.68 -14.49
C ASN A 99 28.10 0.27 -13.12
N PRO A 100 28.34 -1.03 -12.88
CA PRO A 100 28.94 -1.54 -11.64
C PRO A 100 30.41 -1.13 -11.43
N PRO A 101 30.83 -0.74 -10.21
CA PRO A 101 29.99 -0.45 -9.06
C PRO A 101 29.29 0.91 -9.21
N SER A 102 27.96 0.92 -9.18
CA SER A 102 27.17 2.16 -9.23
C SER A 102 27.10 2.78 -7.84
N ALA A 103 27.66 3.98 -7.69
CA ALA A 103 27.60 4.72 -6.44
C ALA A 103 26.28 5.47 -6.28
N ILE A 104 25.66 5.33 -5.11
CA ILE A 104 24.44 6.04 -4.72
C ILE A 104 24.73 6.83 -3.46
N LEU A 105 24.54 8.14 -3.54
CA LEU A 105 24.80 9.06 -2.43
C LEU A 105 23.49 9.42 -1.71
N MET A 106 23.44 9.18 -0.41
CA MET A 106 22.26 9.44 0.43
C MET A 106 22.45 10.75 1.19
N VAL A 107 21.64 11.76 0.88
CA VAL A 107 21.71 13.12 1.46
C VAL A 107 20.40 13.53 2.11
N GLY A 108 20.41 14.57 2.96
CA GLY A 108 19.21 15.09 3.61
C GLY A 108 19.40 15.45 5.08
N LEU A 109 18.34 15.97 5.70
CA LEU A 109 18.37 16.55 7.05
C LEU A 109 18.69 15.54 8.14
N GLN A 110 19.13 16.05 9.28
CA GLN A 110 19.25 15.25 10.50
C GLN A 110 17.89 14.67 10.88
N GLY A 111 17.86 13.38 11.26
CA GLY A 111 16.61 12.72 11.64
C GLY A 111 15.67 12.37 10.48
N SER A 112 16.02 12.64 9.22
CA SER A 112 15.17 12.28 8.07
C SER A 112 15.12 10.77 7.76
N GLY A 113 15.94 9.96 8.44
CA GLY A 113 15.98 8.51 8.28
C GLY A 113 16.97 8.00 7.22
N LYS A 114 18.02 8.76 6.86
CA LYS A 114 19.04 8.38 5.87
C LYS A 114 19.68 7.01 6.13
N THR A 115 20.24 6.78 7.31
CA THR A 115 20.91 5.51 7.66
C THR A 115 19.97 4.31 7.56
N THR A 116 18.75 4.44 8.09
CA THR A 116 17.73 3.39 8.00
C THR A 116 17.28 3.17 6.55
N THR A 117 17.10 4.24 5.78
CA THR A 117 16.72 4.16 4.35
C THR A 117 17.82 3.51 3.52
N THR A 118 19.09 3.79 3.83
CA THR A 118 20.27 3.15 3.21
C THR A 118 20.20 1.63 3.43
N ALA A 119 19.99 1.19 4.67
CA ALA A 119 19.86 -0.24 4.99
C ALA A 119 18.67 -0.91 4.29
N LYS A 120 17.50 -0.26 4.28
CA LYS A 120 16.30 -0.75 3.58
C LYS A 120 16.52 -0.88 2.08
N LEU A 121 17.13 0.13 1.46
CA LEU A 121 17.44 0.11 0.04
C LEU A 121 18.45 -1.00 -0.27
N ALA A 122 19.48 -1.17 0.56
CA ALA A 122 20.45 -2.24 0.41
C ALA A 122 19.80 -3.63 0.46
N LEU A 123 18.92 -3.86 1.44
CA LEU A 123 18.17 -5.10 1.57
C LEU A 123 17.30 -5.35 0.32
N ARG A 124 16.59 -4.33 -0.16
CA ARG A 124 15.77 -4.42 -1.36
C ARG A 124 16.60 -4.78 -2.60
N LEU A 125 17.70 -4.08 -2.83
CA LEU A 125 18.62 -4.32 -3.96
C LEU A 125 19.19 -5.75 -3.91
N LYS A 126 19.54 -6.23 -2.71
CA LYS A 126 20.02 -7.60 -2.52
C LYS A 126 18.93 -8.64 -2.77
N ASP A 127 17.76 -8.49 -2.16
CA ASP A 127 16.74 -9.55 -2.14
C ASP A 127 15.89 -9.57 -3.41
N ARG A 128 15.50 -8.42 -3.93
CA ARG A 128 14.62 -8.30 -5.10
C ARG A 128 15.40 -8.22 -6.41
N GLU A 129 16.46 -7.41 -6.43
CA GLU A 129 17.22 -7.11 -7.64
C GLU A 129 18.50 -7.97 -7.78
N LYS A 130 18.77 -8.82 -6.77
CA LYS A 130 19.89 -9.77 -6.73
C LYS A 130 21.25 -9.12 -6.92
N LYS A 131 21.42 -7.90 -6.42
CA LYS A 131 22.66 -7.13 -6.49
C LYS A 131 23.56 -7.37 -5.27
N ARG A 132 24.88 -7.39 -5.48
CA ARG A 132 25.87 -7.31 -4.40
C ARG A 132 26.05 -5.86 -3.99
N VAL A 133 25.72 -5.54 -2.74
CA VAL A 133 25.71 -4.17 -2.23
C VAL A 133 26.78 -3.99 -1.16
N LEU A 134 27.50 -2.88 -1.23
CA LEU A 134 28.39 -2.40 -0.17
C LEU A 134 27.79 -1.13 0.43
N MET A 135 27.71 -1.04 1.76
CA MET A 135 27.31 0.19 2.46
C MET A 135 28.51 0.85 3.13
N ALA A 136 28.58 2.19 3.10
CA ALA A 136 29.59 2.94 3.85
C ALA A 136 28.96 4.16 4.53
N SER A 137 29.25 4.33 5.81
CA SER A 137 28.85 5.52 6.56
C SER A 137 29.92 6.58 6.41
N LEU A 138 29.50 7.78 6.01
CA LEU A 138 30.31 8.98 5.89
C LEU A 138 30.02 9.96 7.03
N ASP A 139 29.18 9.57 8.01
CA ASP A 139 28.88 10.37 9.19
C ASP A 139 29.98 10.18 10.26
N THR A 140 31.05 10.97 10.13
CA THR A 140 32.20 10.97 11.06
C THR A 140 31.95 11.73 12.35
N ASN A 141 30.87 12.51 12.42
CA ASN A 141 30.67 13.49 13.49
C ASN A 141 29.65 13.03 14.50
N ARG A 142 28.66 12.24 14.08
CA ARG A 142 27.63 11.72 14.98
C ARG A 142 28.14 10.49 15.74
N PRO A 143 28.00 10.46 17.09
CA PRO A 143 28.38 9.30 17.89
C PRO A 143 27.69 8.02 17.40
N ALA A 144 28.47 6.95 17.28
CA ALA A 144 28.02 5.61 16.90
C ALA A 144 27.31 5.51 15.52
N ALA A 145 27.40 6.51 14.63
CA ALA A 145 26.70 6.48 13.35
C ALA A 145 27.27 5.44 12.39
N MET A 146 28.59 5.25 12.40
CA MET A 146 29.25 4.23 11.59
C MET A 146 28.93 2.82 12.10
N GLU A 147 28.97 2.65 13.42
CA GLU A 147 28.62 1.41 14.10
C GLU A 147 27.14 1.08 13.90
N GLN A 148 26.25 2.08 13.92
CA GLN A 148 24.83 1.91 13.62
C GLN A 148 24.64 1.30 12.23
N LEU A 149 25.30 1.84 11.19
CA LEU A 149 25.19 1.28 9.84
C LEU A 149 25.81 -0.12 9.75
N ALA A 150 26.92 -0.37 10.44
CA ALA A 150 27.57 -1.69 10.51
C ALA A 150 26.63 -2.76 11.11
N ILE A 151 25.97 -2.44 12.23
CA ILE A 151 24.99 -3.32 12.88
C ILE A 151 23.82 -3.59 11.94
N LEU A 152 23.31 -2.56 11.27
CA LEU A 152 22.22 -2.71 10.29
C LEU A 152 22.65 -3.63 9.14
N GLY A 153 23.85 -3.45 8.59
CA GLY A 153 24.42 -4.33 7.56
C GLY A 153 24.51 -5.78 8.00
N GLN A 154 24.98 -6.04 9.22
CA GLN A 154 25.02 -7.38 9.78
C GLN A 154 23.62 -8.00 9.92
N GLN A 155 22.64 -7.24 10.42
CA GLN A 155 21.26 -7.71 10.59
C GLN A 155 20.62 -8.11 9.26
N ILE A 156 20.87 -7.33 8.20
CA ILE A 156 20.30 -7.58 6.89
C ILE A 156 21.20 -8.46 6.01
N GLY A 157 22.38 -8.88 6.48
CA GLY A 157 23.35 -9.64 5.70
C GLY A 157 23.82 -8.90 4.44
N VAL A 158 24.21 -7.63 4.59
CA VAL A 158 24.82 -6.79 3.54
C VAL A 158 26.17 -6.28 4.06
N ASP A 159 27.19 -6.31 3.21
CA ASP A 159 28.54 -5.92 3.57
C ASP A 159 28.63 -4.41 3.85
N THR A 160 29.37 -4.05 4.90
CA THR A 160 29.65 -2.66 5.27
C THR A 160 31.14 -2.40 5.24
N LEU A 161 31.54 -1.20 4.84
CA LEU A 161 32.94 -0.80 4.83
C LEU A 161 33.52 -0.83 6.26
N PRO A 162 34.66 -1.51 6.50
CA PRO A 162 35.28 -1.55 7.82
C PRO A 162 35.62 -0.16 8.34
N ILE A 163 35.31 0.10 9.61
CA ILE A 163 35.57 1.39 10.26
C ILE A 163 37.07 1.56 10.48
N VAL A 164 37.62 2.72 10.09
CA VAL A 164 39.01 3.11 10.36
C VAL A 164 38.98 4.46 11.04
N MET A 165 39.42 4.49 12.29
CA MET A 165 39.38 5.69 13.13
C MET A 165 40.20 6.83 12.52
N GLY A 166 39.67 8.06 12.63
CA GLY A 166 40.36 9.27 12.16
C GLY A 166 40.24 9.56 10.66
N GLN A 167 39.56 8.72 9.87
CA GLN A 167 39.30 9.04 8.46
C GLN A 167 38.22 10.11 8.31
N THR A 168 38.44 11.00 7.35
CA THR A 168 37.46 12.01 6.92
C THR A 168 36.45 11.41 5.91
N ALA A 169 35.25 11.99 5.80
CA ALA A 169 34.23 11.55 4.86
C ALA A 169 34.74 11.39 3.39
N PRO A 170 35.53 12.33 2.82
CA PRO A 170 36.16 12.15 1.50
C PRO A 170 37.06 10.91 1.40
N GLN A 171 37.88 10.65 2.43
CA GLN A 171 38.77 9.48 2.46
C GLN A 171 37.97 8.17 2.51
N ILE A 172 36.88 8.16 3.29
CA ILE A 172 35.98 7.00 3.38
C ILE A 172 35.27 6.77 2.04
N ALA A 173 34.79 7.82 1.38
CA ALA A 173 34.16 7.72 0.06
C ALA A 173 35.11 7.14 -1.00
N GLN A 174 36.36 7.61 -1.04
CA GLN A 174 37.38 7.06 -1.93
C GLN A 174 37.65 5.57 -1.62
N ARG A 175 37.77 5.22 -0.33
CA ARG A 175 38.01 3.84 0.09
C ARG A 175 36.83 2.92 -0.24
N ALA A 176 35.60 3.40 -0.06
CA ALA A 176 34.38 2.69 -0.43
C ALA A 176 34.35 2.38 -1.92
N LYS A 177 34.69 3.36 -2.77
CA LYS A 177 34.78 3.19 -4.23
C LYS A 177 35.83 2.17 -4.63
N THR A 178 37.03 2.24 -4.04
CA THR A 178 38.10 1.27 -4.29
C THR A 178 37.68 -0.14 -3.86
N GLN A 179 37.12 -0.30 -2.67
CA GLN A 179 36.69 -1.60 -2.16
C GLN A 179 35.51 -2.17 -2.94
N ALA A 180 34.56 -1.33 -3.37
CA ALA A 180 33.44 -1.75 -4.21
C ALA A 180 33.94 -2.32 -5.55
N SER A 181 34.93 -1.65 -6.16
CA SER A 181 35.52 -2.05 -7.44
C SER A 181 36.31 -3.36 -7.31
N LEU A 182 37.20 -3.46 -6.30
CA LEU A 182 38.03 -4.65 -6.08
C LEU A 182 37.21 -5.86 -5.59
N GLY A 183 36.16 -5.62 -4.82
CA GLY A 183 35.31 -6.67 -4.23
C GLY A 183 34.22 -7.20 -5.17
N GLY A 184 34.10 -6.65 -6.39
CA GLY A 184 33.09 -7.03 -7.37
C GLY A 184 31.66 -6.77 -6.88
N TYR A 185 31.44 -5.60 -6.30
CA TYR A 185 30.10 -5.14 -5.89
C TYR A 185 29.38 -4.47 -7.07
N ASP A 186 28.06 -4.63 -7.13
CA ASP A 186 27.23 -3.96 -8.14
C ASP A 186 26.89 -2.53 -7.75
N VAL A 187 26.65 -2.29 -6.45
CA VAL A 187 26.19 -1.01 -5.92
C VAL A 187 26.95 -0.66 -4.65
N VAL A 188 27.34 0.61 -4.53
CA VAL A 188 27.87 1.18 -3.27
C VAL A 188 26.95 2.29 -2.77
N LEU A 189 26.43 2.11 -1.56
CA LEU A 189 25.57 3.09 -0.89
C LEU A 189 26.39 3.92 0.10
N LEU A 190 26.36 5.24 -0.05
CA LEU A 190 27.10 6.19 0.76
C LEU A 190 26.14 6.98 1.65
N ASP A 191 26.12 6.69 2.96
CA ASP A 191 25.27 7.35 3.94
C ASP A 191 25.97 8.58 4.54
N THR A 192 25.54 9.78 4.16
CA THR A 192 26.12 11.03 4.67
C THR A 192 25.55 11.46 6.02
N ALA A 193 26.30 12.30 6.74
CA ALA A 193 25.80 12.95 7.96
C ALA A 193 24.52 13.76 7.71
N GLY A 194 23.61 13.73 8.69
CA GLY A 194 22.44 14.61 8.70
C GLY A 194 22.77 16.02 9.17
N ARG A 195 22.00 17.01 8.68
CA ARG A 195 22.27 18.43 8.96
C ARG A 195 20.99 19.17 9.30
N LEU A 196 21.04 20.04 10.31
CA LEU A 196 19.90 20.84 10.79
C LEU A 196 19.78 22.17 10.04
N HIS A 197 20.92 22.78 9.70
CA HIS A 197 21.01 24.02 8.95
C HIS A 197 22.06 23.90 7.86
N ILE A 198 21.92 24.71 6.82
CA ILE A 198 22.84 24.77 5.69
C ILE A 198 24.13 25.46 6.17
N ASP A 199 24.99 24.68 6.79
CA ASP A 199 26.37 25.09 7.05
C ASP A 199 27.17 24.93 5.75
N GLU A 200 27.76 26.03 5.27
CA GLU A 200 28.53 26.09 4.03
C GLU A 200 29.74 25.16 4.03
N ALA A 201 30.47 25.08 5.16
CA ALA A 201 31.66 24.24 5.27
C ALA A 201 31.28 22.76 5.16
N LEU A 202 30.16 22.41 5.78
CA LEU A 202 29.60 21.09 5.68
C LEU A 202 29.14 20.82 4.23
N MET A 203 28.42 21.72 3.56
CA MET A 203 27.98 21.51 2.16
C MET A 203 29.16 21.34 1.19
N ALA A 204 30.26 22.06 1.40
CA ALA A 204 31.50 21.87 0.66
C ALA A 204 32.05 20.44 0.84
N GLN A 205 31.97 19.88 2.05
CA GLN A 205 32.37 18.49 2.29
C GLN A 205 31.51 17.48 1.51
N VAL A 206 30.19 17.70 1.40
CA VAL A 206 29.30 16.80 0.62
C VAL A 206 29.58 16.93 -0.87
N GLN A 207 29.87 18.14 -1.36
CA GLN A 207 30.32 18.34 -2.74
C GLN A 207 31.62 17.58 -3.01
N GLN A 208 32.60 17.67 -2.11
CA GLN A 208 33.85 16.92 -2.24
C GLN A 208 33.61 15.40 -2.27
N VAL A 209 32.75 14.89 -1.40
CA VAL A 209 32.34 13.48 -1.40
C VAL A 209 31.67 13.10 -2.71
N ARG A 210 30.74 13.92 -3.22
CA ARG A 210 30.08 13.70 -4.51
C ARG A 210 31.10 13.65 -5.64
N ASP A 211 32.02 14.59 -5.70
CA ASP A 211 32.99 14.69 -6.80
C ASP A 211 33.94 13.49 -6.81
N ILE A 212 34.32 12.96 -5.64
CA ILE A 212 35.11 11.74 -5.49
C ILE A 212 34.30 10.49 -5.88
N ALA A 213 33.09 10.37 -5.33
CA ALA A 213 32.23 9.21 -5.53
C ALA A 213 31.70 9.13 -6.97
N ALA A 214 31.52 10.28 -7.63
CA ALA A 214 30.84 10.44 -8.91
C ALA A 214 29.53 9.62 -8.95
N PRO A 215 28.58 9.88 -8.03
CA PRO A 215 27.42 9.02 -7.85
C PRO A 215 26.53 9.05 -9.09
N ARG A 216 26.02 7.87 -9.46
CA ARG A 216 25.04 7.72 -10.53
C ARG A 216 23.67 8.22 -10.10
N GLU A 217 23.38 8.08 -8.81
CA GLU A 217 22.15 8.58 -8.17
C GLU A 217 22.51 9.31 -6.87
N THR A 218 21.94 10.50 -6.67
CA THR A 218 21.96 11.24 -5.41
C THR A 218 20.54 11.31 -4.89
N LEU A 219 20.25 10.55 -3.84
CA LEU A 219 18.92 10.44 -3.26
C LEU A 219 18.78 11.35 -2.05
N LEU A 220 17.86 12.31 -2.14
CA LEU A 220 17.48 13.15 -1.03
C LEU A 220 16.44 12.43 -0.16
N VAL A 221 16.83 12.07 1.07
CA VAL A 221 15.94 11.43 2.04
C VAL A 221 15.28 12.49 2.90
N VAL A 222 13.96 12.55 2.85
CA VAL A 222 13.17 13.53 3.56
C VAL A 222 12.04 12.88 4.34
N ASP A 223 11.79 13.43 5.51
CA ASP A 223 10.71 13.00 6.36
C ASP A 223 9.36 13.55 5.86
N GLY A 224 8.37 12.67 5.70
CA GLY A 224 7.02 13.01 5.26
C GLY A 224 6.24 13.92 6.23
N LEU A 225 6.70 14.07 7.47
CA LEU A 225 6.16 15.06 8.43
C LEU A 225 6.77 16.45 8.24
N THR A 226 7.89 16.56 7.53
CA THR A 226 8.54 17.86 7.30
C THR A 226 7.79 18.57 6.17
N GLY A 227 7.11 19.67 6.52
CA GLY A 227 6.30 20.47 5.60
C GLY A 227 7.12 21.43 4.73
N GLN A 228 6.89 22.74 4.89
CA GLN A 228 7.47 23.77 4.03
C GLN A 228 9.00 23.88 4.13
N ASP A 229 9.61 23.59 5.28
CA ASP A 229 11.07 23.64 5.44
C ASP A 229 11.80 22.62 4.56
N ALA A 230 11.13 21.51 4.26
CA ALA A 230 11.64 20.46 3.39
C ALA A 230 11.95 20.98 1.98
N VAL A 231 11.18 21.97 1.52
CA VAL A 231 11.30 22.59 0.20
C VAL A 231 12.60 23.37 0.05
N ASN A 232 12.90 24.23 1.02
CA ASN A 232 14.11 25.07 0.99
C ASN A 232 15.34 24.16 0.97
N VAL A 233 15.33 23.16 1.84
CA VAL A 233 16.39 22.16 1.93
C VAL A 233 16.57 21.42 0.61
N ALA A 234 15.50 20.96 0.00
CA ALA A 234 15.58 20.24 -1.25
C ALA A 234 16.14 21.09 -2.40
N THR A 235 15.75 22.37 -2.45
CA THR A 235 16.26 23.34 -3.43
C THR A 235 17.77 23.55 -3.28
N GLU A 236 18.25 23.62 -2.04
CA GLU A 236 19.67 23.83 -1.78
C GLU A 236 20.52 22.59 -2.02
N PHE A 237 20.05 21.40 -1.64
CA PHE A 237 20.73 20.15 -1.97
C PHE A 237 20.76 19.94 -3.49
N ASP A 238 19.70 20.29 -4.22
CA ASP A 238 19.72 20.22 -5.68
C ASP A 238 20.72 21.20 -6.28
N GLY A 239 20.69 22.47 -5.86
CA GLY A 239 21.58 23.50 -6.39
C GLY A 239 23.06 23.24 -6.11
N LYS A 240 23.41 22.70 -4.93
CA LYS A 240 24.80 22.49 -4.51
C LYS A 240 25.35 21.11 -4.88
N VAL A 241 24.56 20.06 -4.68
CA VAL A 241 25.00 18.65 -4.82
C VAL A 241 24.43 18.03 -6.10
N GLY A 242 23.24 18.44 -6.54
CA GLY A 242 22.55 17.83 -7.67
C GLY A 242 21.87 16.53 -7.23
N ILE A 243 20.56 16.60 -7.01
CA ILE A 243 19.77 15.44 -6.62
C ILE A 243 19.12 14.82 -7.86
N SER A 244 19.05 13.49 -7.88
CA SER A 244 18.47 12.71 -8.98
C SER A 244 17.13 12.06 -8.59
N GLY A 245 16.83 12.02 -7.29
CA GLY A 245 15.56 11.51 -6.79
C GLY A 245 15.35 11.81 -5.31
N VAL A 246 14.11 11.63 -4.87
CA VAL A 246 13.68 11.85 -3.48
C VAL A 246 13.20 10.52 -2.89
N VAL A 247 13.49 10.31 -1.61
CA VAL A 247 12.92 9.22 -0.81
C VAL A 247 12.16 9.83 0.37
N LEU A 248 10.87 9.50 0.48
CA LEU A 248 10.01 9.98 1.56
C LEU A 248 9.96 8.94 2.68
N THR A 249 10.24 9.33 3.92
CA THR A 249 10.19 8.44 5.09
C THR A 249 8.99 8.76 5.98
N ARG A 250 8.65 7.84 6.89
CA ARG A 250 7.57 7.99 7.90
C ARG A 250 6.20 8.32 7.30
N MET A 251 5.92 7.82 6.10
CA MET A 251 4.62 8.06 5.46
C MET A 251 3.50 7.18 6.05
N ASP A 252 3.84 6.18 6.87
CA ASP A 252 2.88 5.39 7.64
C ASP A 252 2.18 6.18 8.76
N GLY A 253 2.83 7.23 9.27
CA GLY A 253 2.21 8.13 10.26
C GLY A 253 1.02 8.92 9.71
N ASP A 254 0.45 9.78 10.56
CA ASP A 254 -0.48 10.84 10.15
C ASP A 254 0.27 11.98 9.41
N GLY A 255 1.25 11.60 8.60
CA GLY A 255 1.98 12.48 7.73
C GLY A 255 1.02 13.05 6.72
N ARG A 256 0.93 14.36 6.71
CA ARG A 256 -0.04 15.12 5.96
C ARG A 256 0.10 14.97 4.43
N GLY A 257 1.10 14.26 3.93
CA GLY A 257 1.17 13.85 2.53
C GLY A 257 1.51 14.97 1.54
N GLY A 258 1.31 16.23 1.93
CA GLY A 258 1.64 17.41 1.14
C GLY A 258 3.13 17.63 0.91
N ALA A 259 3.98 16.99 1.72
CA ALA A 259 5.43 16.95 1.49
C ALA A 259 5.76 16.34 0.12
N ALA A 260 5.07 15.26 -0.29
CA ALA A 260 5.30 14.62 -1.59
C ALA A 260 4.99 15.56 -2.76
N LEU A 261 3.81 16.19 -2.73
CA LEU A 261 3.38 17.19 -3.71
C LEU A 261 4.36 18.35 -3.79
N SER A 262 4.77 18.87 -2.64
CA SER A 262 5.68 20.02 -2.57
C SER A 262 7.07 19.70 -3.10
N MET A 263 7.59 18.52 -2.77
CA MET A 263 8.92 18.09 -3.22
C MET A 263 8.98 17.93 -4.73
N ARG A 264 8.04 17.19 -5.31
CA ARG A 264 8.04 16.96 -6.76
C ARG A 264 7.87 18.26 -7.53
N ALA A 265 6.93 19.10 -7.10
CA ALA A 265 6.61 20.35 -7.79
C ALA A 265 7.74 21.37 -7.75
N ILE A 266 8.62 21.34 -6.74
CA ILE A 266 9.66 22.35 -6.56
C ILE A 266 11.03 21.86 -7.04
N THR A 267 11.39 20.63 -6.70
CA THR A 267 12.67 20.06 -7.15
C THR A 267 12.63 19.59 -8.60
N GLY A 268 11.44 19.31 -9.13
CA GLY A 268 11.31 18.65 -10.43
C GLY A 268 11.92 17.25 -10.49
N LYS A 269 12.33 16.66 -9.35
CA LYS A 269 12.97 15.33 -9.28
C LYS A 269 11.98 14.24 -8.88
N PRO A 270 12.13 13.01 -9.42
CA PRO A 270 11.18 11.95 -9.17
C PRO A 270 11.29 11.47 -7.72
N ILE A 271 10.14 11.20 -7.10
CA ILE A 271 10.11 10.45 -5.84
C ILE A 271 10.31 8.98 -6.20
N ARG A 272 11.40 8.37 -5.71
CA ARG A 272 11.79 7.00 -6.08
C ARG A 272 11.17 5.98 -5.13
N PHE A 273 11.22 6.27 -3.84
CA PHE A 273 10.78 5.33 -2.80
C PHE A 273 10.02 6.01 -1.68
N VAL A 274 9.25 5.19 -0.97
CA VAL A 274 8.53 5.56 0.23
C VAL A 274 8.79 4.56 1.35
N GLY A 275 9.21 5.07 2.51
CA GLY A 275 9.28 4.33 3.76
C GLY A 275 7.93 4.34 4.48
N LEU A 276 7.35 3.15 4.67
CA LEU A 276 6.04 2.94 5.29
C LEU A 276 6.13 2.31 6.69
N GLY A 277 7.19 2.59 7.43
CA GLY A 277 7.37 2.09 8.80
C GLY A 277 8.83 1.93 9.16
N GLU A 278 9.11 1.40 10.35
CA GLU A 278 10.48 1.26 10.86
C GLU A 278 11.19 -0.03 10.42
N LYS A 279 10.41 -1.07 10.07
CA LYS A 279 10.96 -2.38 9.68
C LYS A 279 11.80 -2.30 8.40
N MET A 280 12.79 -3.19 8.28
CA MET A 280 13.74 -3.19 7.15
C MET A 280 13.10 -3.50 5.79
N ASP A 281 11.96 -4.19 5.78
CA ASP A 281 11.17 -4.50 4.59
C ASP A 281 10.16 -3.40 4.22
N ALA A 282 9.98 -2.38 5.06
CA ALA A 282 9.04 -1.28 4.87
C ALA A 282 9.60 -0.17 3.96
N LEU A 283 10.02 -0.54 2.74
CA LEU A 283 10.41 0.38 1.67
C LEU A 283 9.74 -0.03 0.35
N GLU A 284 8.85 0.82 -0.14
CA GLU A 284 8.09 0.60 -1.36
C GLU A 284 8.54 1.56 -2.48
N THR A 285 8.31 1.18 -3.73
CA THR A 285 8.47 2.08 -4.87
C THR A 285 7.36 3.12 -4.80
N PHE A 286 7.67 4.38 -5.09
CA PHE A 286 6.65 5.42 -5.17
C PHE A 286 5.79 5.24 -6.42
N ASP A 287 4.48 5.32 -6.25
CA ASP A 287 3.49 5.18 -7.32
C ASP A 287 2.51 6.36 -7.20
N ALA A 288 2.57 7.26 -8.17
CA ALA A 288 1.81 8.51 -8.17
C ALA A 288 0.30 8.26 -8.26
N GLU A 289 -0.13 7.31 -9.09
CA GLU A 289 -1.54 6.94 -9.28
C GLU A 289 -2.11 6.37 -7.99
N ARG A 290 -1.37 5.46 -7.36
CA ARG A 290 -1.71 4.87 -6.07
C ARG A 290 -1.85 5.92 -4.97
N VAL A 291 -0.88 6.84 -4.90
CA VAL A 291 -0.89 7.91 -3.90
C VAL A 291 -2.06 8.87 -4.14
N ALA A 292 -2.31 9.28 -5.38
CA ALA A 292 -3.45 10.14 -5.71
C ALA A 292 -4.79 9.47 -5.38
N GLY A 293 -4.97 8.19 -5.75
CA GLY A 293 -6.16 7.42 -5.43
C GLY A 293 -6.40 7.30 -3.92
N ARG A 294 -5.34 7.06 -3.13
CA ARG A 294 -5.41 7.05 -1.67
C ARG A 294 -5.77 8.42 -1.11
N ILE A 295 -5.16 9.51 -1.60
CA ILE A 295 -5.49 10.89 -1.20
C ILE A 295 -6.98 11.18 -1.41
N LEU A 296 -7.57 10.71 -2.51
CA LEU A 296 -8.99 10.90 -2.79
C LEU A 296 -9.93 9.87 -2.14
N GLY A 297 -9.39 8.93 -1.34
CA GLY A 297 -10.19 7.88 -0.71
C GLY A 297 -10.74 6.83 -1.68
N MET A 298 -10.18 6.74 -2.90
CA MET A 298 -10.64 5.83 -3.96
C MET A 298 -10.14 4.38 -3.79
N GLY A 299 -9.40 4.09 -2.71
CA GLY A 299 -8.86 2.74 -2.42
C GLY A 299 -7.74 2.34 -3.39
N ASP A 300 -7.10 1.21 -3.11
CA ASP A 300 -5.91 0.74 -3.83
C ASP A 300 -6.03 -0.75 -4.16
N ILE A 301 -6.72 -1.02 -5.28
CA ILE A 301 -6.95 -2.38 -5.77
C ILE A 301 -5.65 -3.00 -6.32
N VAL A 302 -4.76 -2.17 -6.88
CA VAL A 302 -3.53 -2.63 -7.52
C VAL A 302 -2.51 -3.11 -6.49
N ALA A 303 -2.31 -2.38 -5.39
CA ALA A 303 -1.42 -2.84 -4.31
C ALA A 303 -1.95 -4.09 -3.62
N LEU A 304 -3.28 -4.27 -3.52
CA LEU A 304 -3.87 -5.51 -3.01
C LEU A 304 -3.47 -6.71 -3.89
N VAL A 305 -3.49 -6.53 -5.21
CA VAL A 305 -3.06 -7.56 -6.18
C VAL A 305 -1.55 -7.79 -6.10
N GLU A 306 -0.72 -6.74 -5.99
CA GLU A 306 0.74 -6.87 -5.88
C GLU A 306 1.20 -7.51 -4.56
N LYS A 307 0.62 -7.12 -3.42
CA LYS A 307 0.88 -7.78 -2.12
C LYS A 307 0.41 -9.23 -2.15
N ALA A 308 -0.74 -9.51 -2.78
CA ALA A 308 -1.18 -10.88 -2.99
C ALA A 308 -0.17 -11.65 -3.83
N GLN A 309 0.33 -11.09 -4.94
CA GLN A 309 1.35 -11.71 -5.79
C GLN A 309 2.68 -11.95 -5.05
N GLN A 310 3.13 -11.03 -4.19
CA GLN A 310 4.38 -11.18 -3.42
C GLN A 310 4.28 -12.25 -2.31
N VAL A 311 3.08 -12.48 -1.78
CA VAL A 311 2.85 -13.47 -0.70
C VAL A 311 2.40 -14.83 -1.25
N LEU A 312 2.03 -14.91 -2.53
CA LEU A 312 1.64 -16.15 -3.19
C LEU A 312 2.86 -16.86 -3.77
N GLU A 313 3.48 -17.74 -2.98
CA GLU A 313 4.29 -18.83 -3.55
C GLU A 313 3.36 -19.69 -4.44
N VAL A 314 3.55 -19.60 -5.75
CA VAL A 314 2.75 -20.31 -6.77
C VAL A 314 2.59 -21.80 -6.43
N GLU A 315 3.65 -22.41 -5.90
CA GLU A 315 3.66 -23.82 -5.49
C GLU A 315 2.75 -24.10 -4.29
N GLN A 316 2.70 -23.18 -3.31
CA GLN A 316 1.86 -23.30 -2.12
C GLN A 316 0.39 -23.07 -2.49
N ALA A 317 0.12 -22.10 -3.38
CA ALA A 317 -1.21 -21.84 -3.91
C ALA A 317 -1.76 -23.06 -4.70
N GLU A 318 -0.94 -23.71 -5.53
CA GLU A 318 -1.35 -24.92 -6.25
C GLU A 318 -1.65 -26.10 -5.33
N ARG A 319 -0.80 -26.35 -4.32
CA ARG A 319 -1.04 -27.41 -3.32
C ARG A 319 -2.33 -27.15 -2.55
N MET A 320 -2.57 -25.89 -2.19
CA MET A 320 -3.78 -25.45 -1.51
C MET A 320 -5.01 -25.63 -2.40
N MET A 321 -4.96 -25.21 -3.67
CA MET A 321 -6.01 -25.39 -4.67
C MET A 321 -6.35 -26.86 -4.91
N LYS A 322 -5.35 -27.75 -5.01
CA LYS A 322 -5.55 -29.21 -5.13
C LYS A 322 -6.25 -29.80 -3.90
N ARG A 323 -5.97 -29.29 -2.69
CA ARG A 323 -6.65 -29.70 -1.44
C ARG A 323 -8.07 -29.14 -1.35
N PHE A 324 -8.27 -27.90 -1.77
CA PHE A 324 -9.58 -27.25 -1.85
C PHE A 324 -10.53 -27.97 -2.81
N GLN A 325 -10.05 -28.34 -4.00
CA GLN A 325 -10.84 -29.11 -4.98
C GLN A 325 -11.24 -30.50 -4.46
N LYS A 326 -10.46 -31.08 -3.54
CA LYS A 326 -10.75 -32.35 -2.87
C LYS A 326 -11.64 -32.19 -1.63
N GLY A 327 -12.05 -30.97 -1.28
CA GLY A 327 -12.90 -30.71 -0.11
C GLY A 327 -12.21 -30.94 1.24
N LEU A 328 -10.88 -31.00 1.26
CA LEU A 328 -10.06 -31.26 2.44
C LEU A 328 -9.58 -29.95 3.04
N PHE A 329 -10.50 -29.17 3.63
CA PHE A 329 -10.17 -27.96 4.39
C PHE A 329 -10.08 -28.27 5.87
N ASN A 330 -8.87 -28.24 6.46
CA ASN A 330 -8.64 -28.53 7.87
C ASN A 330 -8.01 -27.35 8.62
N MET A 331 -7.66 -27.52 9.90
CA MET A 331 -7.14 -26.41 10.72
C MET A 331 -5.75 -25.93 10.28
N ASN A 332 -4.95 -26.74 9.59
CA ASN A 332 -3.67 -26.27 9.04
C ASN A 332 -3.92 -25.30 7.89
N ASP A 333 -4.91 -25.60 7.04
CA ASP A 333 -5.30 -24.74 5.93
C ASP A 333 -5.88 -23.41 6.46
N LEU A 334 -6.73 -23.47 7.51
CA LEU A 334 -7.24 -22.27 8.18
C LEU A 334 -6.12 -21.44 8.83
N ARG A 335 -5.17 -22.09 9.51
CA ARG A 335 -4.02 -21.40 10.10
C ARG A 335 -3.19 -20.68 9.05
N GLY A 336 -2.91 -21.33 7.93
CA GLY A 336 -2.16 -20.71 6.83
C GLY A 336 -2.86 -19.46 6.29
N GLN A 337 -4.19 -19.49 6.16
CA GLN A 337 -4.99 -18.32 5.77
C GLN A 337 -4.91 -17.18 6.80
N LEU A 338 -5.00 -17.51 8.09
CA LEU A 338 -4.87 -16.51 9.18
C LEU A 338 -3.45 -15.92 9.24
N GLU A 339 -2.42 -16.73 9.07
CA GLU A 339 -1.01 -16.30 9.01
C GLU A 339 -0.76 -15.40 7.79
N GLN A 340 -1.34 -15.74 6.64
CA GLN A 340 -1.27 -14.92 5.43
C GLN A 340 -1.95 -13.56 5.63
N MET A 341 -3.14 -13.56 6.23
CA MET A 341 -3.86 -12.33 6.57
C MET A 341 -3.06 -11.46 7.56
N GLN A 342 -2.42 -12.07 8.55
CA GLN A 342 -1.53 -11.36 9.47
C GLN A 342 -0.33 -10.74 8.75
N LYS A 343 0.29 -11.45 7.80
CA LYS A 343 1.39 -10.91 6.96
C LYS A 343 0.95 -9.75 6.08
N MET A 344 -0.30 -9.74 5.60
CA MET A 344 -0.83 -8.65 4.78
C MET A 344 -1.18 -7.38 5.58
N GLY A 345 -1.14 -7.44 6.91
CA GLY A 345 -1.45 -6.31 7.80
C GLY A 345 -2.76 -6.43 8.56
N GLY A 346 -3.29 -7.66 8.73
CA GLY A 346 -4.49 -7.91 9.52
C GLY A 346 -5.81 -7.74 8.77
N MET A 347 -6.93 -7.96 9.46
CA MET A 347 -8.28 -7.88 8.86
C MET A 347 -8.60 -6.44 8.44
N GLN A 348 -8.10 -5.47 9.20
CA GLN A 348 -8.32 -4.05 8.98
C GLN A 348 -7.66 -3.58 7.67
N SER A 349 -6.41 -3.97 7.43
CA SER A 349 -5.70 -3.63 6.21
C SER A 349 -6.36 -4.23 4.97
N VAL A 350 -6.83 -5.48 5.05
CA VAL A 350 -7.54 -6.14 3.94
C VAL A 350 -8.90 -5.48 3.66
N MET A 351 -9.66 -5.11 4.69
CA MET A 351 -10.95 -4.40 4.52
C MET A 351 -10.76 -2.97 4.00
N GLY A 352 -9.75 -2.25 4.46
CA GLY A 352 -9.43 -0.89 4.01
C GLY A 352 -8.99 -0.83 2.54
N MET A 353 -8.49 -1.94 1.98
CA MET A 353 -8.12 -2.07 0.56
C MET A 353 -9.32 -2.36 -0.36
N MET A 354 -10.49 -2.74 0.16
CA MET A 354 -11.67 -3.02 -0.66
C MET A 354 -12.45 -1.74 -1.00
N PRO A 355 -12.72 -1.47 -2.30
CA PRO A 355 -13.47 -0.28 -2.72
C PRO A 355 -14.84 -0.17 -2.03
N GLY A 356 -15.19 1.03 -1.55
CA GLY A 356 -16.48 1.31 -0.93
C GLY A 356 -16.67 0.77 0.50
N MET A 357 -15.71 0.00 1.04
CA MET A 357 -15.79 -0.58 2.39
C MET A 357 -14.93 0.13 3.44
N ALA A 358 -14.13 1.13 3.03
CA ALA A 358 -13.23 1.88 3.92
C ALA A 358 -13.97 2.53 5.12
N LYS A 359 -15.17 3.08 4.91
CA LYS A 359 -16.00 3.67 5.97
C LYS A 359 -16.51 2.62 6.97
N MET A 360 -16.79 1.41 6.48
CA MET A 360 -17.20 0.27 7.30
C MET A 360 -16.01 -0.31 8.09
N ALA A 361 -14.81 -0.29 7.50
CA ALA A 361 -13.56 -0.67 8.18
C ALA A 361 -13.27 0.27 9.37
N LYS A 362 -13.39 1.60 9.20
CA LYS A 362 -13.27 2.60 10.29
C LYS A 362 -14.33 2.42 11.38
N GLN A 363 -15.55 2.02 11.03
CA GLN A 363 -16.61 1.70 12.02
C GLN A 363 -16.36 0.39 12.76
N ALA A 364 -15.79 -0.62 12.10
CA ALA A 364 -15.39 -1.87 12.74
C ALA A 364 -14.18 -1.68 13.67
N GLU A 365 -13.26 -0.78 13.30
CA GLU A 365 -12.12 -0.36 14.14
C GLU A 365 -12.59 0.32 15.43
N SER A 366 -13.50 1.29 15.33
CA SER A 366 -14.09 1.98 16.49
C SER A 366 -15.01 1.08 17.33
N ALA A 367 -15.46 -0.06 16.78
CA ALA A 367 -16.16 -1.12 17.50
C ALA A 367 -15.22 -2.18 18.12
N GLY A 368 -13.89 -2.01 18.04
CA GLY A 368 -12.91 -2.86 18.73
C GLY A 368 -12.61 -4.21 18.05
N TYR A 369 -12.84 -4.34 16.74
CA TYR A 369 -12.39 -5.53 16.00
C TYR A 369 -10.87 -5.49 15.82
N ASP A 370 -10.17 -6.14 16.76
CA ASP A 370 -8.72 -6.08 16.96
C ASP A 370 -7.99 -7.22 16.21
N ASP A 371 -6.86 -6.90 15.58
CA ASP A 371 -5.90 -7.86 15.01
C ASP A 371 -5.42 -8.92 16.03
N LYS A 372 -5.61 -8.66 17.34
CA LYS A 372 -5.46 -9.66 18.40
C LYS A 372 -6.32 -10.90 18.18
N VAL A 373 -7.52 -10.77 17.60
CA VAL A 373 -8.41 -11.92 17.34
C VAL A 373 -7.76 -12.93 16.41
N VAL A 374 -7.07 -12.47 15.36
CA VAL A 374 -6.35 -13.35 14.42
C VAL A 374 -5.20 -14.08 15.14
N ARG A 375 -4.43 -13.37 15.97
CA ARG A 375 -3.35 -13.97 16.78
C ARG A 375 -3.87 -15.00 17.78
N HIS A 376 -4.98 -14.71 18.45
CA HIS A 376 -5.65 -15.62 19.38
C HIS A 376 -6.14 -16.89 18.69
N GLN A 377 -6.71 -16.76 17.48
CA GLN A 377 -7.11 -17.91 16.68
C GLN A 377 -5.91 -18.76 16.25
N ILE A 378 -4.79 -18.14 15.85
CA ILE A 378 -3.55 -18.86 15.54
C ILE A 378 -3.02 -19.60 16.79
N ALA A 379 -3.06 -18.97 17.97
CA ALA A 379 -2.67 -19.58 19.23
C ALA A 379 -3.52 -20.82 19.55
N LEU A 380 -4.84 -20.75 19.39
CA LEU A 380 -5.74 -21.90 19.55
C LEU A 380 -5.38 -23.06 18.61
N ILE A 381 -5.04 -22.77 17.34
CA ILE A 381 -4.63 -23.82 16.39
C ILE A 381 -3.26 -24.39 16.76
N ASN A 382 -2.33 -23.57 17.25
CA ASN A 382 -1.01 -24.04 17.69
C ASN A 382 -1.07 -24.93 18.94
N SER A 383 -2.10 -24.76 19.78
CA SER A 383 -2.38 -25.64 20.93
C SER A 383 -3.00 -27.00 20.56
N MET A 384 -3.24 -27.26 19.27
CA MET A 384 -3.73 -28.55 18.75
C MET A 384 -2.58 -29.46 18.32
N THR A 385 -2.76 -30.77 18.53
CA THR A 385 -1.87 -31.79 17.96
C THR A 385 -2.03 -31.88 16.44
N LYS A 386 -1.05 -32.50 15.75
CA LYS A 386 -1.12 -32.74 14.29
C LYS A 386 -2.39 -33.49 13.88
N ARG A 387 -2.82 -34.48 14.69
CA ARG A 387 -4.04 -35.28 14.45
C ARG A 387 -5.31 -34.43 14.59
N GLU A 388 -5.39 -33.62 15.63
CA GLU A 388 -6.54 -32.73 15.87
C GLU A 388 -6.64 -31.64 14.80
N ARG A 389 -5.52 -31.13 14.29
CA ARG A 389 -5.56 -30.15 13.18
C ARG A 389 -6.02 -30.76 11.87
N ALA A 390 -5.62 -32.00 11.60
CA ALA A 390 -6.02 -32.71 10.39
C ALA A 390 -7.50 -33.12 10.42
N ASN A 391 -8.04 -33.43 11.60
CA ASN A 391 -9.42 -33.83 11.80
C ASN A 391 -10.05 -33.13 13.02
N PRO A 392 -10.71 -31.97 12.83
CA PRO A 392 -11.36 -31.22 13.90
C PRO A 392 -12.52 -31.95 14.58
N ASP A 393 -13.13 -32.95 13.93
CA ASP A 393 -14.24 -33.72 14.49
C ASP A 393 -13.81 -34.56 15.71
N LEU A 394 -12.51 -34.77 15.90
CA LEU A 394 -11.94 -35.45 17.06
C LEU A 394 -12.01 -34.61 18.35
N LEU A 395 -12.35 -33.31 18.27
CA LEU A 395 -12.30 -32.37 19.39
C LEU A 395 -13.50 -32.53 20.33
N GLN A 396 -13.39 -33.48 21.24
CA GLN A 396 -14.31 -33.68 22.36
C GLN A 396 -14.04 -32.70 23.51
N ALA A 397 -14.96 -32.62 24.48
CA ALA A 397 -14.93 -31.64 25.58
C ALA A 397 -13.58 -31.57 26.32
N SER A 398 -12.96 -32.71 26.64
CA SER A 398 -11.65 -32.77 27.30
C SER A 398 -10.53 -32.13 26.46
N ARG A 399 -10.48 -32.43 25.15
CA ARG A 399 -9.51 -31.84 24.23
C ARG A 399 -9.72 -30.34 24.07
N LYS A 400 -10.98 -29.91 23.98
CA LYS A 400 -11.34 -28.49 23.89
C LYS A 400 -10.83 -27.70 25.10
N LYS A 401 -11.02 -28.23 26.32
CA LYS A 401 -10.50 -27.63 27.55
C LYS A 401 -8.98 -27.52 27.54
N ARG A 402 -8.27 -28.58 27.13
CA ARG A 402 -6.80 -28.56 27.02
C ARG A 402 -6.29 -27.52 26.02
N ILE A 403 -6.92 -27.43 24.84
CA ILE A 403 -6.52 -26.48 23.78
C ILE A 403 -6.75 -25.05 24.23
N ALA A 404 -7.92 -24.77 24.81
CA ALA A 404 -8.28 -23.46 25.31
C ALA A 404 -7.31 -23.00 26.43
N ALA A 405 -7.07 -23.87 27.42
CA ALA A 405 -6.11 -23.61 28.49
C ALA A 405 -4.67 -23.39 27.97
N GLY A 406 -4.23 -24.22 27.02
CA GLY A 406 -2.89 -24.09 26.40
C GLY A 406 -2.71 -22.81 25.58
N ALA A 407 -3.80 -22.23 25.07
CA ALA A 407 -3.80 -20.94 24.39
C ALA A 407 -4.07 -19.75 25.33
N GLY A 408 -4.35 -19.99 26.62
CA GLY A 408 -4.77 -18.95 27.56
C GLY A 408 -6.15 -18.36 27.24
N MET A 409 -7.06 -19.16 26.70
CA MET A 409 -8.37 -18.74 26.19
C MET A 409 -9.51 -19.60 26.73
N GLU A 410 -10.74 -19.17 26.47
CA GLU A 410 -11.95 -19.89 26.84
C GLU A 410 -12.38 -20.93 25.80
N VAL A 411 -13.11 -21.96 26.25
CA VAL A 411 -13.67 -22.99 25.37
C VAL A 411 -14.69 -22.39 24.39
N SER A 412 -15.34 -21.29 24.77
CA SER A 412 -16.26 -20.54 23.89
C SER A 412 -15.54 -19.97 22.67
N ASP A 413 -14.31 -19.49 22.81
CA ASP A 413 -13.51 -18.94 21.70
C ASP A 413 -13.05 -20.04 20.75
N LEU A 414 -12.67 -21.21 21.28
CA LEU A 414 -12.40 -22.38 20.47
C LEU A 414 -13.64 -22.84 19.68
N ASN A 415 -14.83 -22.78 20.28
CA ASN A 415 -16.07 -23.12 19.56
C ASN A 415 -16.39 -22.14 18.45
N LYS A 416 -16.11 -20.83 18.62
CA LYS A 416 -16.23 -19.83 17.55
C LYS A 416 -15.28 -20.16 16.39
N LEU A 417 -14.03 -20.49 16.69
CA LEU A 417 -13.04 -20.90 15.69
C LEU A 417 -13.48 -22.16 14.92
N LEU A 418 -13.99 -23.18 15.62
CA LEU A 418 -14.51 -24.40 14.99
C LEU A 418 -15.70 -24.13 14.08
N LYS A 419 -16.61 -23.23 14.50
CA LYS A 419 -17.75 -22.82 13.68
C LYS A 419 -17.29 -22.10 12.41
N MET A 420 -16.31 -21.20 12.53
CA MET A 420 -15.72 -20.49 11.39
C MET A 420 -15.05 -21.46 10.41
N GLN A 421 -14.25 -22.40 10.90
CA GLN A 421 -13.63 -23.44 10.07
C GLN A 421 -14.67 -24.26 9.31
N LYS A 422 -15.75 -24.67 9.98
CA LYS A 422 -16.83 -25.46 9.38
C LYS A 422 -17.58 -24.68 8.30
N GLN A 423 -17.89 -23.41 8.56
CA GLN A 423 -18.54 -22.53 7.57
C GLN A 423 -17.67 -22.33 6.31
N MET A 424 -16.36 -22.15 6.50
CA MET A 424 -15.41 -22.07 5.39
C MET A 424 -15.30 -23.41 4.65
N ALA A 425 -15.21 -24.53 5.36
CA ALA A 425 -15.18 -25.87 4.75
C ALA A 425 -16.44 -26.15 3.91
N ASP A 426 -17.62 -25.80 4.42
CA ASP A 426 -18.90 -25.98 3.73
C ASP A 426 -19.01 -25.10 2.48
N THR A 427 -18.54 -23.85 2.57
CA THR A 427 -18.49 -22.92 1.45
C THR A 427 -17.52 -23.41 0.37
N MET A 428 -16.33 -23.88 0.75
CA MET A 428 -15.34 -24.43 -0.17
C MET A 428 -15.81 -25.73 -0.81
N LYS A 429 -16.56 -26.58 -0.08
CA LYS A 429 -17.20 -27.78 -0.62
C LYS A 429 -18.28 -27.44 -1.66
N LYS A 430 -19.04 -26.35 -1.45
CA LYS A 430 -19.99 -25.84 -2.45
C LYS A 430 -19.28 -25.28 -3.69
N LEU A 431 -18.20 -24.52 -3.50
CA LEU A 431 -17.42 -23.95 -4.60
C LEU A 431 -16.70 -25.02 -5.43
N GLY A 432 -16.10 -26.03 -4.78
CA GLY A 432 -15.48 -27.18 -5.45
C GLY A 432 -16.47 -28.04 -6.23
N LYS A 433 -17.74 -28.10 -5.79
CA LYS A 433 -18.83 -28.73 -6.54
C LYS A 433 -19.30 -27.87 -7.72
N MET A 434 -19.34 -26.54 -7.57
CA MET A 434 -19.67 -25.61 -8.66
C MET A 434 -18.59 -25.57 -9.76
N GLY A 435 -17.31 -25.65 -9.38
CA GLY A 435 -16.17 -25.69 -10.31
C GLY A 435 -16.07 -26.96 -11.17
N LYS A 436 -16.84 -28.01 -10.85
CA LYS A 436 -16.86 -29.28 -11.59
C LYS A 436 -18.11 -29.52 -12.45
N GLY A 437 -19.12 -28.63 -12.47
CA GLY A 437 -20.43 -29.03 -13.04
C GLY A 437 -21.34 -28.02 -13.73
N GLY A 438 -21.26 -26.71 -13.47
CA GLY A 438 -22.30 -25.78 -13.94
C GLY A 438 -21.79 -24.68 -14.86
N MET A 439 -21.04 -23.74 -14.29
CA MET A 439 -20.67 -22.52 -15.00
C MET A 439 -19.61 -22.72 -16.06
N MET A 440 -18.59 -23.56 -15.85
CA MET A 440 -17.52 -23.72 -16.84
C MET A 440 -17.98 -24.47 -18.09
N LYS A 441 -18.95 -25.39 -17.95
CA LYS A 441 -19.56 -26.10 -19.09
C LYS A 441 -20.52 -25.21 -19.88
N GLN A 442 -21.20 -24.29 -19.20
CA GLN A 442 -22.07 -23.29 -19.81
C GLN A 442 -21.27 -22.14 -20.47
N ALA A 443 -20.16 -21.73 -19.85
CA ALA A 443 -19.19 -20.78 -20.42
C ALA A 443 -18.42 -21.40 -21.60
N MET A 444 -18.05 -22.69 -21.54
CA MET A 444 -17.48 -23.42 -22.68
C MET A 444 -18.49 -23.59 -23.82
N ARG A 445 -19.77 -23.86 -23.54
CA ARG A 445 -20.84 -23.91 -24.57
C ARG A 445 -21.09 -22.54 -25.20
N ALA A 446 -20.97 -21.46 -24.44
CA ALA A 446 -21.07 -20.09 -24.94
C ALA A 446 -19.83 -19.66 -25.75
N MET A 447 -18.65 -20.23 -25.47
CA MET A 447 -17.38 -19.86 -26.15
C MET A 447 -16.96 -20.78 -27.30
N THR A 448 -17.45 -22.02 -27.41
CA THR A 448 -17.00 -22.97 -28.46
C THR A 448 -17.85 -23.03 -29.74
N GLY A 449 -18.79 -22.11 -29.94
CA GLY A 449 -19.21 -21.67 -31.29
C GLY A 449 -19.63 -22.75 -32.31
N LYS A 450 -20.07 -23.94 -31.88
CA LYS A 450 -20.57 -25.00 -32.77
C LYS A 450 -21.99 -25.37 -32.40
N GLY A 451 -22.92 -24.70 -33.07
CA GLY A 451 -24.37 -24.92 -32.96
C GLY A 451 -25.13 -23.61 -33.19
N GLY A 452 -25.07 -23.09 -34.42
CA GLY A 452 -25.89 -21.96 -34.85
C GLY A 452 -27.38 -22.33 -34.76
N GLY A 453 -28.16 -21.38 -34.26
CA GLY A 453 -29.60 -21.47 -34.09
C GLY A 453 -30.02 -20.57 -32.92
N LEU A 454 -30.37 -19.32 -33.21
CA LEU A 454 -31.14 -18.52 -32.26
C LEU A 454 -32.42 -19.30 -31.92
N PRO A 455 -32.88 -19.32 -30.65
CA PRO A 455 -34.25 -19.72 -30.38
C PRO A 455 -35.17 -18.73 -31.10
N ASP A 456 -36.11 -19.25 -31.89
CA ASP A 456 -37.19 -18.47 -32.50
C ASP A 456 -37.86 -17.60 -31.43
N MET A 457 -37.82 -16.28 -31.66
CA MET A 457 -38.40 -15.25 -30.80
C MET A 457 -39.91 -15.04 -31.05
N ASP A 458 -40.56 -15.93 -31.80
CA ASP A 458 -41.97 -15.80 -32.17
C ASP A 458 -42.93 -16.62 -31.28
N ASN A 459 -42.44 -17.22 -30.19
CA ASN A 459 -43.31 -17.98 -29.27
C ASN A 459 -42.98 -17.78 -27.78
N LEU A 460 -42.68 -16.54 -27.40
CA LEU A 460 -42.57 -16.16 -25.99
C LEU A 460 -43.97 -15.78 -25.46
N ASP A 461 -44.50 -16.66 -24.62
CA ASP A 461 -45.73 -16.45 -23.85
C ASP A 461 -45.67 -15.11 -23.09
N PRO A 462 -46.54 -14.13 -23.43
CA PRO A 462 -46.53 -12.78 -22.85
C PRO A 462 -46.63 -12.77 -21.32
N ALA A 463 -47.23 -13.81 -20.73
CA ALA A 463 -47.34 -13.97 -19.29
C ALA A 463 -45.96 -14.13 -18.61
N LYS A 464 -45.03 -14.83 -19.27
CA LYS A 464 -43.68 -15.09 -18.73
C LYS A 464 -42.76 -13.88 -18.85
N MET A 465 -42.96 -13.05 -19.87
CA MET A 465 -42.27 -11.75 -20.02
C MET A 465 -42.77 -10.74 -19.00
N ALA A 466 -44.08 -10.71 -18.72
CA ALA A 466 -44.65 -9.87 -17.67
C ALA A 466 -44.18 -10.28 -16.27
N GLU A 467 -44.00 -11.59 -16.02
CA GLU A 467 -43.47 -12.12 -14.76
C GLU A 467 -41.97 -11.79 -14.56
N ALA A 468 -41.17 -11.87 -15.64
CA ALA A 468 -39.77 -11.47 -15.64
C ALA A 468 -39.58 -9.95 -15.43
N GLN A 469 -40.43 -9.12 -16.06
CA GLN A 469 -40.43 -7.67 -15.82
C GLN A 469 -40.88 -7.33 -14.39
N LYS A 470 -41.89 -8.02 -13.85
CA LYS A 470 -42.33 -7.84 -12.45
C LYS A 470 -41.22 -8.17 -11.45
N MET A 471 -40.46 -9.24 -11.69
CA MET A 471 -39.32 -9.64 -10.85
C MET A 471 -38.16 -8.65 -10.89
N LEU A 472 -37.93 -7.99 -12.02
CA LEU A 472 -36.89 -6.96 -12.17
C LEU A 472 -37.30 -5.59 -11.61
N SER A 473 -38.61 -5.33 -11.53
CA SER A 473 -39.15 -4.05 -11.06
C SER A 473 -39.52 -3.99 -9.57
N ASP A 474 -39.41 -5.11 -8.82
CA ASP A 474 -39.78 -5.15 -7.40
C ASP A 474 -38.56 -5.05 -6.47
N PRO A 475 -38.32 -3.90 -5.80
CA PRO A 475 -37.22 -3.72 -4.85
C PRO A 475 -37.32 -4.61 -3.61
N LYS A 476 -38.46 -5.28 -3.37
CA LYS A 476 -38.65 -6.18 -2.23
C LYS A 476 -38.19 -7.62 -2.49
N GLY A 477 -37.96 -8.01 -3.75
CA GLY A 477 -37.51 -9.36 -4.12
C GLY A 477 -36.08 -9.69 -3.68
N LEU A 478 -35.19 -8.69 -3.67
CA LEU A 478 -33.79 -8.85 -3.24
C LEU A 478 -33.64 -9.01 -1.72
N GLY A 479 -34.58 -8.47 -0.92
CA GLY A 479 -34.56 -8.60 0.54
C GLY A 479 -35.02 -9.97 1.05
N GLY A 480 -35.99 -10.59 0.38
CA GLY A 480 -36.58 -11.86 0.80
C GLY A 480 -35.64 -13.07 0.65
N GLN A 481 -34.70 -13.03 -0.29
CA GLN A 481 -33.80 -14.15 -0.55
C GLN A 481 -32.50 -14.10 0.26
N LEU A 482 -32.11 -12.91 0.76
CA LEU A 482 -31.01 -12.74 1.71
C LEU A 482 -31.41 -13.06 3.16
N GLY A 483 -32.70 -12.97 3.51
CA GLY A 483 -33.21 -13.37 4.83
C GLY A 483 -33.24 -14.89 5.08
N ARG A 484 -33.13 -15.72 4.04
CA ARG A 484 -33.12 -17.20 4.15
C ARG A 484 -31.72 -17.81 4.27
N ALA A 485 -30.65 -17.02 4.11
CA ALA A 485 -29.30 -17.45 4.38
C ALA A 485 -28.95 -17.10 5.83
N GLY A 486 -29.23 -18.03 6.75
CA GLY A 486 -29.08 -17.87 8.20
C GLY A 486 -27.78 -17.20 8.66
N LEU A 487 -27.85 -15.89 8.84
CA LEU A 487 -26.85 -15.07 9.51
C LEU A 487 -26.94 -15.29 11.04
N PRO A 488 -25.82 -15.21 11.79
CA PRO A 488 -25.84 -15.30 13.24
C PRO A 488 -26.72 -14.21 13.86
N GLY A 489 -27.59 -14.59 14.79
CA GLY A 489 -28.49 -13.68 15.50
C GLY A 489 -27.71 -12.57 16.22
N GLY A 490 -27.95 -11.32 15.80
CA GLY A 490 -27.31 -10.12 16.34
C GLY A 490 -27.42 -8.90 15.42
N LEU A 491 -27.65 -9.10 14.11
CA LEU A 491 -27.72 -8.02 13.12
C LEU A 491 -29.15 -7.60 12.73
N GLY A 492 -30.19 -8.17 13.35
CA GLY A 492 -31.59 -7.86 13.04
C GLY A 492 -32.07 -6.46 13.43
N GLY A 493 -31.29 -5.71 14.22
CA GLY A 493 -31.65 -4.36 14.70
C GLY A 493 -31.20 -3.20 13.82
N LEU A 494 -30.36 -3.44 12.80
CA LEU A 494 -29.80 -2.37 11.94
C LEU A 494 -30.70 -2.03 10.74
N PHE A 495 -31.77 -2.80 10.52
CA PHE A 495 -32.78 -2.51 9.50
C PHE A 495 -34.17 -2.49 10.15
N GLY A 496 -34.42 -1.43 10.92
CA GLY A 496 -35.67 -1.21 11.65
C GLY A 496 -36.24 0.19 11.46
N LYS A 497 -37.09 0.35 10.44
CA LYS A 497 -38.26 1.24 10.31
C LYS A 497 -38.19 2.66 10.93
N LYS A 498 -37.88 3.65 10.09
CA LYS A 498 -38.85 4.62 9.55
C LYS A 498 -38.24 5.34 8.36
#